data_AF-A0A2E9QHQ8-F1
#
_entry.id   AF-A0A2E9QHQ8-F1
#
_cell.length_a   1.000
_cell.length_b   1.000
_cell.length_c   1.000
_cell.angle_alpha   90.00
_cell.angle_beta   90.00
_cell.angle_gamma   90.00
#
_symmetry.space_group_name_H-M   'P 1'
#
loop_
_entity.id
_entity.type
_entity.pdbx_description
1 polymer ?
#
loop_
_entity_poly.entity_id
_entity_poly.type
_entity_poly.pdbx_seq_one_letter_code
_entity_poly.pdbx_strand_id
1 'polypeptide(L)'
;MKNLFFFLIFSVVYIFQVTAQIVINEYSAANYDTHADNYSEYEDWVELYNPTSAAIDIVGWYLTDKPANPTKWMVPSSFVIPANEVAIIYCSGRDELLGVFAHSNFKITQTKGNEILMLSDAASNFQDSIRVLPNQNSHSRGRESNGASIWSVFVNGSPNSINMGAMQEYATTPIFSQNGGYYNGPINITLSSPDPNITIYYTTNGDEPNSASSIYTGPINITTTTVVKAISYSANTNIPSSFIDYHTFFINDTHTIPILSISGDVG
;
A
#
# COMPACT_ATOMS: atom_id res chain seq x y z
N MET A 1 -39.07 -64.91 18.69
CA MET A 1 -38.45 -63.70 19.28
C MET A 1 -37.17 -63.43 18.50
N LYS A 2 -37.15 -62.40 17.63
CA LYS A 2 -35.97 -62.02 16.84
C LYS A 2 -35.24 -60.91 17.60
N ASN A 3 -33.97 -61.16 17.95
CA ASN A 3 -33.13 -60.22 18.70
C ASN A 3 -32.73 -59.04 17.83
N LEU A 4 -33.12 -57.83 18.25
CA LEU A 4 -32.76 -56.57 17.60
C LEU A 4 -31.38 -56.15 18.10
N PHE A 5 -30.37 -56.21 17.24
CA PHE A 5 -29.02 -55.69 17.53
C PHE A 5 -29.04 -54.17 17.36
N PHE A 6 -28.82 -53.43 18.45
CA PHE A 6 -28.66 -51.98 18.42
C PHE A 6 -27.21 -51.66 18.05
N PHE A 7 -26.97 -51.14 16.85
CA PHE A 7 -25.67 -50.61 16.45
C PHE A 7 -25.52 -49.20 17.03
N LEU A 8 -24.61 -49.03 17.99
CA LEU A 8 -24.24 -47.73 18.52
C LEU A 8 -23.31 -47.04 17.51
N ILE A 9 -23.80 -46.00 16.82
CA ILE A 9 -22.97 -45.16 15.95
C ILE A 9 -22.23 -44.17 16.85
N PHE A 10 -20.91 -44.34 16.99
CA PHE A 10 -20.03 -43.32 17.58
C PHE A 10 -19.79 -42.24 16.52
N SER A 11 -20.38 -41.04 16.69
CA SER A 11 -19.98 -39.87 15.93
C SER A 11 -18.67 -39.32 16.51
N VAL A 12 -17.59 -39.35 15.73
CA VAL A 12 -16.35 -38.66 16.06
C VAL A 12 -16.55 -37.18 15.70
N VAL A 13 -16.77 -36.34 16.70
CA VAL A 13 -16.79 -34.89 16.54
C VAL A 13 -15.34 -34.41 16.49
N TYR A 14 -14.84 -34.10 15.30
CA TYR A 14 -13.56 -33.40 15.14
C TYR A 14 -13.77 -31.94 15.56
N ILE A 15 -13.30 -31.58 16.75
CA ILE A 15 -13.20 -30.19 17.18
C ILE A 15 -11.95 -29.61 16.50
N PHE A 16 -12.13 -28.91 15.38
CA PHE A 16 -11.08 -28.07 14.83
C PHE A 16 -10.89 -26.88 15.78
N GLN A 17 -9.80 -26.89 16.54
CA GLN A 17 -9.34 -25.70 17.25
C GLN A 17 -8.78 -24.74 16.20
N VAL A 18 -9.52 -23.66 15.91
CA VAL A 18 -8.96 -22.53 15.17
C VAL A 18 -8.16 -21.74 16.19
N THR A 19 -6.84 -21.88 16.17
CA THR A 19 -5.97 -21.01 16.95
C THR A 19 -5.93 -19.66 16.27
N ALA A 20 -6.35 -18.61 16.98
CA ALA A 20 -6.09 -17.25 16.56
C ALA A 20 -4.56 -17.08 16.41
N GLN A 21 -4.13 -16.57 15.26
CA GLN A 21 -2.72 -16.44 14.88
C GLN A 21 -2.39 -14.97 14.65
N ILE A 22 -1.11 -14.59 14.80
CA ILE A 22 -0.67 -13.25 14.45
C ILE A 22 -0.86 -13.05 12.94
N VAL A 23 -1.37 -11.88 12.58
CA VAL A 23 -1.65 -11.51 11.18
C VAL A 23 -0.92 -10.23 10.82
N ILE A 24 -0.70 -10.03 9.52
CA ILE A 24 -0.26 -8.73 9.00
C ILE A 24 -1.48 -7.81 9.04
N ASN A 25 -1.36 -6.66 9.69
CA ASN A 25 -2.48 -5.78 10.02
C ASN A 25 -2.54 -4.52 9.17
N GLU A 26 -1.40 -3.88 8.96
CA GLU A 26 -1.25 -2.65 8.20
C GLU A 26 0.18 -2.57 7.64
N TYR A 27 0.38 -1.84 6.56
CA TYR A 27 1.70 -1.46 6.09
C TYR A 27 1.66 -0.08 5.42
N SER A 28 2.77 0.64 5.49
CA SER A 28 3.05 1.76 4.61
C SER A 28 4.31 1.46 3.80
N ALA A 29 4.17 1.47 2.47
CA ALA A 29 5.27 1.32 1.51
C ALA A 29 5.64 2.67 0.83
N ALA A 30 5.21 3.77 1.45
CA ALA A 30 5.49 5.14 1.03
C ALA A 30 5.55 6.08 2.24
N ASN A 31 6.03 5.59 3.38
CA ASN A 31 6.09 6.43 4.59
C ASN A 31 7.06 7.58 4.33
N TYR A 32 6.53 8.79 4.13
CA TYR A 32 7.35 9.91 3.67
C TYR A 32 7.61 10.90 4.82
N ASP A 33 6.61 11.16 5.64
CA ASP A 33 6.67 12.17 6.71
C ASP A 33 5.77 11.90 7.94
N THR A 34 5.10 10.75 8.03
CA THR A 34 4.10 10.51 9.09
C THR A 34 4.61 9.72 10.29
N HIS A 35 5.50 8.73 10.10
CA HIS A 35 5.97 7.87 11.20
C HIS A 35 7.48 7.68 11.18
N ALA A 36 8.21 8.48 11.97
CA ALA A 36 9.66 8.35 12.05
C ALA A 36 10.07 7.21 13.01
N ASP A 37 11.13 6.50 12.64
CA ASP A 37 11.78 5.49 13.47
C ASP A 37 12.65 6.11 14.59
N ASN A 38 13.36 5.28 15.35
CA ASN A 38 14.28 5.74 16.40
C ASN A 38 15.55 6.47 15.88
N TYR A 39 15.74 6.54 14.56
CA TYR A 39 16.78 7.31 13.89
C TYR A 39 16.24 8.61 13.28
N SER A 40 14.95 8.92 13.49
CA SER A 40 14.24 10.03 12.86
C SER A 40 14.15 9.89 11.33
N GLU A 41 14.14 8.65 10.83
CA GLU A 41 13.94 8.34 9.41
C GLU A 41 12.52 7.80 9.17
N TYR A 42 11.94 8.14 8.02
CA TYR A 42 10.62 7.66 7.61
C TYR A 42 10.76 6.35 6.83
N GLU A 43 11.16 5.30 7.52
CA GLU A 43 11.28 3.98 6.91
C GLU A 43 9.90 3.38 6.65
N ASP A 44 9.76 2.65 5.54
CA ASP A 44 8.57 1.85 5.30
C ASP A 44 8.39 0.84 6.43
N TRP A 45 7.14 0.47 6.70
CA TRP A 45 6.85 -0.35 7.86
C TRP A 45 5.70 -1.32 7.60
N VAL A 46 5.72 -2.41 8.35
CA VAL A 46 4.62 -3.36 8.45
C VAL A 46 4.22 -3.51 9.91
N GLU A 47 2.93 -3.55 10.16
CA GLU A 47 2.34 -3.77 11.47
C GLU A 47 1.75 -5.17 11.55
N LEU A 48 2.02 -5.83 12.69
CA LEU A 48 1.47 -7.12 13.02
C LEU A 48 0.43 -6.96 14.13
N TYR A 49 -0.63 -7.76 14.07
CA TYR A 49 -1.68 -7.80 15.10
C TYR A 49 -1.74 -9.16 15.77
N ASN A 50 -1.81 -9.18 17.11
CA ASN A 50 -2.04 -10.38 17.90
C ASN A 50 -3.51 -10.46 18.35
N PRO A 51 -4.38 -11.25 17.66
CA PRO A 51 -5.78 -11.43 18.04
C PRO A 51 -6.01 -12.35 19.25
N THR A 52 -4.95 -12.88 19.86
CA THR A 52 -5.08 -13.83 20.96
C THR A 52 -5.26 -13.13 22.30
N SER A 53 -5.69 -13.89 23.31
CA SER A 53 -5.83 -13.41 24.69
C SER A 53 -4.53 -13.42 25.49
N ALA A 54 -3.40 -13.79 24.88
CA ALA A 54 -2.10 -13.85 25.54
C ALA A 54 -1.05 -13.07 24.72
N ALA A 55 -0.05 -12.51 25.40
CA ALA A 55 1.10 -11.95 24.71
C ALA A 55 1.86 -13.08 23.99
N ILE A 56 2.34 -12.80 22.78
CA ILE A 56 3.11 -13.75 21.97
C ILE A 56 4.47 -13.13 21.70
N ASP A 57 5.53 -13.83 22.10
CA ASP A 57 6.89 -13.52 21.66
C ASP A 57 7.12 -14.16 20.30
N ILE A 58 7.43 -13.33 19.29
CA ILE A 58 7.69 -13.80 17.92
C ILE A 58 9.18 -13.99 17.62
N VAL A 59 10.04 -14.08 18.63
CA VAL A 59 11.44 -14.49 18.43
C VAL A 59 11.54 -15.75 17.57
N GLY A 60 12.43 -15.72 16.56
CA GLY A 60 12.62 -16.82 15.63
C GLY A 60 11.55 -16.95 14.54
N TRP A 61 10.48 -16.15 14.56
CA TRP A 61 9.53 -16.06 13.44
C TRP A 61 10.18 -15.41 12.22
N TYR A 62 9.57 -15.58 11.05
CA TYR A 62 10.10 -15.07 9.79
C TYR A 62 9.14 -14.08 9.12
N LEU A 63 9.72 -12.99 8.61
CA LEU A 63 9.06 -12.06 7.70
C LEU A 63 9.85 -12.00 6.39
N THR A 64 9.15 -11.95 5.26
CA THR A 64 9.79 -11.84 3.95
C THR A 64 8.95 -11.02 2.97
N ASP A 65 9.62 -10.30 2.08
CA ASP A 65 9.10 -9.67 0.85
C ASP A 65 9.20 -10.60 -0.38
N LYS A 66 9.78 -11.79 -0.19
CA LYS A 66 10.11 -12.76 -1.25
C LYS A 66 9.57 -14.13 -0.84
N PRO A 67 8.37 -14.52 -1.28
CA PRO A 67 7.80 -15.83 -0.94
C PRO A 67 8.67 -17.03 -1.32
N ALA A 68 9.54 -16.89 -2.35
CA ALA A 68 10.53 -17.90 -2.72
C ALA A 68 11.66 -18.08 -1.68
N ASN A 69 11.78 -17.17 -0.72
CA ASN A 69 12.67 -17.23 0.44
C ASN A 69 11.86 -16.93 1.72
N PRO A 70 11.08 -17.89 2.24
CA PRO A 70 10.19 -17.70 3.39
C PRO A 70 10.93 -17.29 4.67
N THR A 71 12.20 -17.66 4.80
CA THR A 71 13.03 -17.43 5.99
C THR A 71 13.97 -16.23 5.84
N LYS A 72 13.62 -15.24 5.02
CA LYS A 72 14.52 -14.14 4.63
C LYS A 72 14.99 -13.30 5.81
N TRP A 73 14.07 -12.83 6.65
CA TRP A 73 14.40 -12.14 7.89
C TRP A 73 13.80 -12.92 9.05
N MET A 74 14.65 -13.33 9.98
CA MET A 74 14.25 -13.95 11.23
C MET A 74 14.24 -12.88 12.31
N VAL A 75 13.20 -12.82 13.12
CA VAL A 75 13.17 -11.94 14.30
C VAL A 75 14.28 -12.38 15.26
N PRO A 76 15.33 -11.56 15.49
CA PRO A 76 16.61 -12.04 16.02
C PRO A 76 16.63 -12.22 17.55
N SER A 77 15.69 -11.60 18.25
CA SER A 77 15.57 -11.64 19.71
C SER A 77 14.11 -11.48 20.12
N SER A 78 13.84 -11.54 21.44
CA SER A 78 12.49 -11.39 21.99
C SER A 78 11.80 -10.13 21.43
N PHE A 79 10.64 -10.32 20.82
CA PHE A 79 9.77 -9.26 20.31
C PHE A 79 8.33 -9.64 20.64
N VAL A 80 7.82 -9.05 21.73
CA VAL A 80 6.55 -9.45 22.31
C VAL A 80 5.44 -8.55 21.78
N ILE A 81 4.44 -9.17 21.14
CA ILE A 81 3.20 -8.50 20.75
C ILE A 81 2.14 -8.82 21.82
N PRO A 82 1.69 -7.84 22.63
CA PRO A 82 0.71 -8.11 23.69
C PRO A 82 -0.63 -8.62 23.15
N ALA A 83 -1.44 -9.19 24.04
CA ALA A 83 -2.78 -9.68 23.69
C ALA A 83 -3.68 -8.56 23.17
N ASN A 84 -4.28 -8.75 22.00
CA ASN A 84 -5.14 -7.78 21.31
C ASN A 84 -4.44 -6.45 20.95
N GLU A 85 -3.11 -6.42 20.95
CA GLU A 85 -2.31 -5.26 20.58
C GLU A 85 -1.60 -5.47 19.24
N VAL A 86 -1.04 -4.38 18.73
CA VAL A 86 -0.27 -4.33 17.49
C VAL A 86 1.19 -4.00 17.76
N ALA A 87 2.07 -4.33 16.82
CA ALA A 87 3.48 -3.93 16.87
C ALA A 87 4.04 -3.73 15.45
N ILE A 88 4.87 -2.70 15.29
CA ILE A 88 5.52 -2.37 14.03
C ILE A 88 6.89 -3.02 13.89
N ILE A 89 7.19 -3.44 12.67
CA ILE A 89 8.54 -3.74 12.17
C ILE A 89 8.85 -2.75 11.04
N TYR A 90 9.92 -1.98 11.20
CA TYR A 90 10.44 -1.11 10.16
C TYR A 90 11.18 -1.92 9.11
N CYS A 91 10.78 -1.80 7.86
CA CYS A 91 11.44 -2.41 6.71
C CYS A 91 12.56 -1.49 6.20
N SER A 92 13.63 -1.41 6.98
CA SER A 92 14.73 -0.46 6.77
C SER A 92 15.99 -1.08 6.16
N GLY A 93 16.15 -2.40 6.23
CA GLY A 93 17.39 -3.08 5.86
C GLY A 93 18.48 -3.07 6.94
N ARG A 94 18.21 -2.50 8.14
CA ARG A 94 19.20 -2.40 9.22
C ARG A 94 19.49 -3.72 9.94
N ASP A 95 18.57 -4.68 9.87
CA ASP A 95 18.70 -6.01 10.48
C ASP A 95 19.03 -5.97 11.99
N GLU A 96 18.18 -5.28 12.76
CA GLU A 96 18.40 -5.09 14.19
C GLU A 96 17.10 -5.08 14.99
N LEU A 97 17.24 -5.32 16.30
CA LEU A 97 16.15 -5.16 17.25
C LEU A 97 16.69 -4.48 18.51
N LEU A 98 16.27 -3.24 18.75
CA LEU A 98 16.72 -2.41 19.87
C LEU A 98 15.50 -1.99 20.71
N GLY A 99 15.30 -2.66 21.85
CA GLY A 99 14.13 -2.43 22.68
C GLY A 99 12.84 -2.84 21.95
N VAL A 100 11.99 -1.87 21.61
CA VAL A 100 10.74 -2.09 20.85
C VAL A 100 10.89 -1.79 19.36
N PHE A 101 12.05 -1.32 18.92
CA PHE A 101 12.31 -0.96 17.52
C PHE A 101 12.88 -2.18 16.78
N ALA A 102 12.03 -2.86 16.03
CA ALA A 102 12.41 -3.95 15.16
C ALA A 102 12.65 -3.43 13.73
N HIS A 103 13.82 -3.74 13.17
CA HIS A 103 14.21 -3.36 11.82
C HIS A 103 14.55 -4.61 11.01
N SER A 104 13.81 -4.84 9.92
CA SER A 104 14.07 -5.98 9.05
C SER A 104 15.36 -5.83 8.24
N ASN A 105 15.86 -6.93 7.68
CA ASN A 105 17.02 -6.93 6.78
C ASN A 105 16.68 -6.56 5.33
N PHE A 106 15.49 -6.01 5.09
CA PHE A 106 15.04 -5.59 3.77
C PHE A 106 14.22 -4.30 3.82
N LYS A 107 14.06 -3.68 2.65
CA LYS A 107 13.13 -2.57 2.43
C LYS A 107 11.93 -3.03 1.61
N ILE A 108 10.78 -2.43 1.84
CA ILE A 108 9.61 -2.61 0.97
C ILE A 108 9.82 -1.76 -0.29
N THR A 109 9.38 -2.24 -1.44
CA THR A 109 9.51 -1.55 -2.73
C THR A 109 8.23 -1.65 -3.56
N GLN A 110 7.24 -0.80 -3.25
CA GLN A 110 5.96 -0.79 -3.96
C GLN A 110 6.06 -0.66 -5.49
N THR A 111 7.14 -0.04 -6.00
CA THR A 111 7.35 0.21 -7.44
C THR A 111 7.60 -1.06 -8.26
N LYS A 112 7.90 -2.21 -7.63
CA LYS A 112 8.10 -3.48 -8.34
C LYS A 112 6.79 -4.16 -8.74
N GLY A 113 5.67 -3.83 -8.10
CA GLY A 113 4.32 -4.30 -8.45
C GLY A 113 4.03 -5.78 -8.21
N ASN A 114 4.98 -6.58 -7.72
CA ASN A 114 4.85 -8.01 -7.48
C ASN A 114 5.32 -8.46 -6.09
N GLU A 115 5.53 -7.51 -5.19
CA GLU A 115 6.03 -7.78 -3.84
C GLU A 115 4.92 -8.34 -2.95
N ILE A 116 5.28 -9.34 -2.14
CA ILE A 116 4.36 -10.02 -1.22
C ILE A 116 5.05 -10.07 0.13
N LEU A 117 4.43 -9.46 1.13
CA LEU A 117 4.80 -9.64 2.53
C LEU A 117 4.20 -10.96 3.01
N MET A 118 5.02 -11.80 3.61
CA MET A 118 4.62 -13.09 4.16
C MET A 118 5.21 -13.29 5.55
N LEU A 119 4.36 -13.71 6.48
CA LEU A 119 4.67 -14.02 7.87
C LEU A 119 4.62 -15.53 8.08
N SER A 120 5.63 -16.08 8.75
CA SER A 120 5.67 -17.49 9.17
C SER A 120 6.15 -17.61 10.61
N ASP A 121 5.68 -18.62 11.32
CA ASP A 121 6.11 -18.88 12.70
C ASP A 121 7.56 -19.41 12.78
N ALA A 122 8.05 -19.63 14.00
CA ALA A 122 9.40 -20.16 14.22
C ALA A 122 9.64 -21.56 13.64
N ALA A 123 8.57 -22.34 13.42
CA ALA A 123 8.62 -23.63 12.74
C ALA A 123 8.47 -23.51 11.21
N SER A 124 8.47 -22.29 10.67
CA SER A 124 8.25 -21.95 9.26
C SER A 124 6.85 -22.31 8.75
N ASN A 125 5.86 -22.46 9.64
CA ASN A 125 4.47 -22.59 9.22
C ASN A 125 3.94 -21.21 8.81
N PHE A 126 3.32 -21.17 7.63
CA PHE A 126 2.64 -19.98 7.12
C PHE A 126 1.59 -19.46 8.11
N GLN A 127 1.61 -18.15 8.37
CA GLN A 127 0.61 -17.46 9.17
C GLN A 127 -0.26 -16.58 8.27
N ASP A 128 0.33 -15.60 7.60
CA ASP A 128 -0.41 -14.63 6.79
C ASP A 128 0.44 -14.09 5.64
N SER A 129 -0.22 -13.55 4.63
CA SER A 129 0.45 -12.82 3.55
C SER A 129 -0.44 -11.77 2.93
N ILE A 130 0.18 -10.70 2.44
CA ILE A 130 -0.49 -9.67 1.67
C ILE A 130 0.37 -9.25 0.48
N ARG A 131 -0.28 -9.04 -0.67
CA ARG A 131 0.37 -8.38 -1.80
C ARG A 131 0.52 -6.91 -1.48
N VAL A 132 1.75 -6.40 -1.60
CA VAL A 132 2.01 -4.96 -1.49
C VAL A 132 1.45 -4.29 -2.74
N LEU A 133 0.51 -3.39 -2.52
CA LEU A 133 -0.09 -2.56 -3.57
C LEU A 133 0.42 -1.12 -3.39
N PRO A 134 0.53 -0.35 -4.47
CA PRO A 134 0.95 1.04 -4.37
C PRO A 134 0.05 1.86 -3.44
N ASN A 135 0.65 2.77 -2.69
CA ASN A 135 -0.04 3.78 -1.90
C ASN A 135 0.60 5.15 -2.15
N GLN A 136 -0.21 6.21 -2.06
CA GLN A 136 0.31 7.58 -2.13
C GLN A 136 1.22 7.86 -0.93
N ASN A 137 2.04 8.90 -1.06
CA ASN A 137 2.96 9.32 -0.01
C ASN A 137 2.23 9.42 1.33
N SER A 138 2.85 8.83 2.36
CA SER A 138 2.38 8.81 3.74
C SER A 138 1.02 8.14 4.01
N HIS A 139 0.37 7.60 2.99
CA HIS A 139 -0.77 6.71 3.18
C HIS A 139 -0.29 5.29 3.56
N SER A 140 -1.22 4.47 4.01
CA SER A 140 -1.00 3.06 4.30
C SER A 140 -2.14 2.22 3.74
N ARG A 141 -1.95 0.90 3.79
CA ARG A 141 -2.98 -0.09 3.51
C ARG A 141 -3.07 -1.02 4.70
N GLY A 142 -4.29 -1.29 5.15
CA GLY A 142 -4.51 -2.10 6.35
C GLY A 142 -5.85 -2.80 6.32
N ARG A 143 -6.06 -3.67 7.30
CA ARG A 143 -7.36 -4.29 7.55
C ARG A 143 -8.34 -3.24 8.08
N GLU A 144 -9.62 -3.28 7.69
CA GLU A 144 -10.62 -2.25 8.07
C GLU A 144 -10.73 -2.02 9.59
N SER A 145 -10.55 -3.09 10.35
CA SER A 145 -10.27 -3.10 11.78
C SER A 145 -9.22 -4.16 12.07
N ASN A 146 -8.61 -4.14 13.26
CA ASN A 146 -7.52 -5.07 13.59
C ASN A 146 -7.94 -6.54 13.36
N GLY A 147 -7.20 -7.23 12.49
CA GLY A 147 -7.48 -8.61 12.11
C GLY A 147 -8.69 -8.85 11.20
N ALA A 148 -9.37 -7.81 10.71
CA ALA A 148 -10.49 -7.94 9.77
C ALA A 148 -10.05 -8.55 8.43
N SER A 149 -10.93 -9.27 7.73
CA SER A 149 -10.60 -9.88 6.44
C SER A 149 -10.46 -8.89 5.29
N ILE A 150 -11.13 -7.74 5.37
CA ILE A 150 -11.18 -6.73 4.31
C ILE A 150 -10.00 -5.78 4.48
N TRP A 151 -9.31 -5.51 3.38
CA TRP A 151 -8.22 -4.54 3.29
C TRP A 151 -8.69 -3.25 2.63
N SER A 152 -8.16 -2.13 3.12
CA SER A 152 -8.56 -0.78 2.76
C SER A 152 -7.33 0.14 2.65
N VAL A 153 -7.55 1.31 2.05
CA VAL A 153 -6.59 2.41 2.06
C VAL A 153 -6.81 3.24 3.33
N PHE A 154 -5.74 3.76 3.91
CA PHE A 154 -5.79 4.70 5.02
C PHE A 154 -5.02 5.95 4.61
N VAL A 155 -5.73 7.08 4.53
CA VAL A 155 -5.12 8.39 4.25
C VAL A 155 -4.37 8.95 5.46
N ASN A 156 -4.73 8.49 6.65
CA ASN A 156 -3.97 8.64 7.88
C ASN A 156 -3.78 7.24 8.45
N GLY A 157 -2.57 6.69 8.36
CA GLY A 157 -2.28 5.35 8.91
C GLY A 157 -2.40 5.31 10.43
N SER A 158 -2.46 4.09 10.97
CA SER A 158 -2.65 3.82 12.40
C SER A 158 -1.45 3.13 13.05
N PRO A 159 -0.20 3.60 12.85
CA PRO A 159 0.98 2.89 13.34
C PRO A 159 0.96 2.72 14.87
N ASN A 160 1.10 1.47 15.33
CA ASN A 160 1.01 1.05 16.73
C ASN A 160 -0.32 1.44 17.39
N SER A 161 -1.41 1.49 16.63
CA SER A 161 -2.75 1.85 17.09
C SER A 161 -3.82 0.94 16.48
N ILE A 162 -5.06 1.09 16.93
CA ILE A 162 -6.19 0.38 16.32
C ILE A 162 -6.46 0.98 14.93
N ASN A 163 -6.63 0.12 13.93
CA ASN A 163 -7.04 0.53 12.60
C ASN A 163 -8.39 1.25 12.66
N MET A 164 -8.39 2.52 12.23
CA MET A 164 -9.56 3.39 12.14
C MET A 164 -9.43 4.31 10.93
N GLY A 165 -10.56 4.67 10.32
CA GLY A 165 -10.56 5.55 9.14
C GLY A 165 -10.29 4.83 7.82
N ALA A 166 -10.66 3.55 7.73
CA ALA A 166 -10.61 2.78 6.51
C ALA A 166 -11.38 3.46 5.37
N MET A 167 -10.71 3.59 4.22
CA MET A 167 -11.26 4.15 2.99
C MET A 167 -11.41 3.06 1.93
N GLN A 168 -12.15 3.37 0.87
CA GLN A 168 -12.16 2.56 -0.34
C GLN A 168 -10.83 2.72 -1.10
N GLU A 169 -10.69 1.97 -2.20
CA GLU A 169 -9.56 2.09 -3.10
C GLU A 169 -9.44 3.50 -3.70
N TYR A 170 -8.25 3.90 -4.13
CA TYR A 170 -8.02 5.18 -4.80
C TYR A 170 -8.95 5.38 -6.00
N ALA A 171 -9.34 6.62 -6.25
CA ALA A 171 -10.03 6.99 -7.48
C ALA A 171 -9.23 6.57 -8.71
N THR A 172 -9.92 6.32 -9.82
CA THR A 172 -9.28 5.94 -11.07
C THR A 172 -8.41 7.08 -11.59
N THR A 173 -7.17 6.77 -11.94
CA THR A 173 -6.21 7.72 -12.51
C THR A 173 -6.73 8.30 -13.85
N PRO A 174 -6.57 9.62 -14.10
CA PRO A 174 -6.92 10.22 -15.40
C PRO A 174 -6.24 9.49 -16.56
N ILE A 175 -6.96 9.35 -17.66
CA ILE A 175 -6.45 8.77 -18.91
C ILE A 175 -6.24 9.89 -19.91
N PHE A 176 -5.00 10.05 -20.37
CA PHE A 176 -4.67 10.96 -21.46
C PHE A 176 -5.02 10.33 -22.82
N SER A 177 -5.64 11.11 -23.69
CA SER A 177 -5.91 10.71 -25.09
C SER A 177 -4.65 10.55 -25.94
N GLN A 178 -3.53 11.11 -25.52
CA GLN A 178 -2.26 11.09 -26.23
C GLN A 178 -1.12 10.90 -25.23
N ASN A 179 -0.17 10.03 -25.57
CA ASN A 179 1.05 9.86 -24.78
C ASN A 179 1.94 11.10 -24.91
N GLY A 180 2.73 11.39 -23.87
CA GLY A 180 3.81 12.38 -23.94
C GLY A 180 4.84 12.04 -25.02
N GLY A 181 5.50 13.06 -25.55
CA GLY A 181 6.46 12.93 -26.65
C GLY A 181 6.50 14.15 -27.56
N TYR A 182 7.05 13.97 -28.76
CA TYR A 182 7.25 15.04 -29.75
C TYR A 182 6.08 15.17 -30.70
N TYR A 183 5.77 16.42 -31.04
CA TYR A 183 4.72 16.77 -31.98
C TYR A 183 5.16 17.92 -32.90
N ASN A 184 4.93 17.74 -34.20
CA ASN A 184 5.24 18.73 -35.25
C ASN A 184 4.11 19.75 -35.42
N GLY A 185 3.73 20.39 -34.32
CA GLY A 185 2.71 21.43 -34.29
C GLY A 185 1.81 21.33 -33.06
N PRO A 186 0.92 22.33 -32.86
CA PRO A 186 -0.03 22.32 -31.75
C PRO A 186 -0.94 21.09 -31.77
N ILE A 187 -1.28 20.60 -30.57
CA ILE A 187 -2.19 19.48 -30.38
C ILE A 187 -3.32 19.84 -29.42
N ASN A 188 -4.42 19.09 -29.50
CA ASN A 188 -5.48 19.11 -28.49
C ASN A 188 -5.51 17.75 -27.81
N ILE A 189 -5.29 17.74 -26.49
CA ILE A 189 -5.43 16.54 -25.68
C ILE A 189 -6.76 16.59 -24.92
N THR A 190 -7.40 15.44 -24.80
CA THR A 190 -8.49 15.21 -23.85
C THR A 190 -8.02 14.32 -22.71
N LEU A 191 -8.65 14.52 -21.55
CA LEU A 191 -8.56 13.67 -20.36
C LEU A 191 -9.89 12.95 -20.18
N SER A 192 -9.84 11.72 -19.67
CA SER A 192 -11.04 10.94 -19.35
C SER A 192 -10.82 10.07 -18.12
N SER A 193 -11.91 9.51 -17.60
CA SER A 193 -11.89 8.47 -16.57
C SER A 193 -13.02 7.49 -16.85
N PRO A 194 -12.84 6.19 -16.54
CA PRO A 194 -13.92 5.21 -16.61
C PRO A 194 -14.99 5.42 -15.53
N ASP A 195 -14.72 6.16 -14.46
CA ASP A 195 -15.70 6.48 -13.41
C ASP A 195 -16.44 7.79 -13.76
N PRO A 196 -17.76 7.77 -13.99
CA PRO A 196 -18.52 8.98 -14.31
C PRO A 196 -18.69 9.95 -13.12
N ASN A 197 -18.34 9.55 -11.90
CA ASN A 197 -18.54 10.34 -10.68
C ASN A 197 -17.26 11.05 -10.19
N ILE A 198 -16.29 11.25 -11.07
CA ILE A 198 -15.02 11.91 -10.77
C ILE A 198 -14.91 13.28 -11.43
N THR A 199 -14.23 14.18 -10.74
CA THR A 199 -13.78 15.46 -11.29
C THR A 199 -12.27 15.37 -11.55
N ILE A 200 -11.84 15.71 -12.76
CA ILE A 200 -10.42 15.78 -13.12
C ILE A 200 -9.91 17.20 -12.94
N TYR A 201 -8.80 17.33 -12.21
CA TYR A 201 -8.06 18.56 -12.04
C TYR A 201 -6.70 18.43 -12.72
N TYR A 202 -6.19 19.52 -13.28
CA TYR A 202 -4.91 19.51 -13.97
C TYR A 202 -4.13 20.81 -13.80
N THR A 203 -2.83 20.71 -14.06
CA THR A 203 -1.87 21.82 -14.13
C THR A 203 -1.07 21.72 -15.43
N THR A 204 -0.61 22.88 -15.91
CA THR A 204 0.27 23.00 -17.09
C THR A 204 1.56 23.76 -16.80
N ASN A 205 1.73 24.20 -15.54
CA ASN A 205 2.86 25.00 -15.08
C ASN A 205 3.94 24.17 -14.35
N GLY A 206 3.68 22.88 -14.10
CA GLY A 206 4.62 21.97 -13.42
C GLY A 206 4.20 21.58 -12.00
N ASP A 207 3.28 22.31 -11.37
CA ASP A 207 2.84 22.07 -9.99
C ASP A 207 2.04 20.77 -9.86
N GLU A 208 2.05 20.14 -8.68
CA GLU A 208 1.18 18.99 -8.45
C GLU A 208 -0.30 19.43 -8.43
N PRO A 209 -1.17 18.81 -9.24
CA PRO A 209 -2.57 19.18 -9.27
C PRO A 209 -3.26 18.73 -7.99
N ASN A 210 -4.17 19.56 -7.50
CA ASN A 210 -5.02 19.29 -6.35
C ASN A 210 -6.45 19.82 -6.61
N SER A 211 -7.33 19.73 -5.61
CA SER A 211 -8.73 20.15 -5.73
C SER A 211 -8.95 21.67 -5.93
N ALA A 212 -7.90 22.49 -5.82
CA ALA A 212 -7.92 23.93 -6.14
C ALA A 212 -7.34 24.25 -7.53
N SER A 213 -6.79 23.26 -8.25
CA SER A 213 -6.25 23.44 -9.60
C SER A 213 -7.35 23.62 -10.66
N SER A 214 -6.96 23.73 -11.93
CA SER A 214 -7.92 23.91 -13.03
C SER A 214 -8.77 22.66 -13.24
N ILE A 215 -10.09 22.82 -13.25
CA ILE A 215 -11.02 21.72 -13.58
C ILE A 215 -10.98 21.47 -15.07
N TYR A 216 -10.83 20.20 -15.47
CA TYR A 216 -10.94 19.79 -16.86
C TYR A 216 -12.40 19.82 -17.32
N THR A 217 -12.70 20.69 -18.29
CA THR A 217 -14.05 20.88 -18.85
C THR A 217 -14.11 20.72 -20.38
N GLY A 218 -12.95 20.56 -21.03
CA GLY A 218 -12.84 20.43 -22.47
C GLY A 218 -11.38 20.24 -22.91
N PRO A 219 -11.13 20.01 -24.21
CA PRO A 219 -9.78 19.74 -24.72
C PRO A 219 -8.76 20.82 -24.31
N ILE A 220 -7.58 20.39 -23.90
CA ILE A 220 -6.46 21.25 -23.54
C ILE A 220 -5.62 21.47 -24.80
N ASN A 221 -5.52 22.73 -25.24
CA ASN A 221 -4.73 23.10 -26.40
C ASN A 221 -3.27 23.34 -26.00
N ILE A 222 -2.36 22.53 -26.54
CA ILE A 222 -0.92 22.61 -26.25
C ILE A 222 -0.22 23.16 -27.50
N THR A 223 0.27 24.40 -27.41
CA THR A 223 0.90 25.14 -28.53
C THR A 223 2.41 25.27 -28.40
N THR A 224 2.94 25.07 -27.20
CA THR A 224 4.37 25.09 -26.85
C THR A 224 4.70 23.91 -25.96
N THR A 225 5.99 23.58 -25.81
CA THR A 225 6.43 22.48 -24.94
C THR A 225 5.87 22.66 -23.53
N THR A 226 5.06 21.69 -23.07
CA THR A 226 4.26 21.79 -21.84
C THR A 226 4.23 20.45 -21.13
N VAL A 227 4.41 20.46 -19.82
CA VAL A 227 4.06 19.33 -18.96
C VAL A 227 2.61 19.48 -18.53
N VAL A 228 1.82 18.41 -18.65
CA VAL A 228 0.46 18.36 -18.12
C VAL A 228 0.43 17.29 -17.05
N LYS A 229 0.03 17.67 -15.84
CA LYS A 229 -0.20 16.74 -14.72
C LYS A 229 -1.69 16.75 -14.41
N ALA A 230 -2.28 15.59 -14.15
CA ALA A 230 -3.70 15.47 -13.85
C ALA A 230 -3.95 14.50 -12.68
N ILE A 231 -5.00 14.79 -11.91
CA ILE A 231 -5.49 13.98 -10.79
C ILE A 231 -7.02 13.92 -10.81
N SER A 232 -7.59 12.80 -10.34
CA SER A 232 -9.03 12.60 -10.22
C SER A 232 -9.46 12.62 -8.75
N TYR A 233 -10.57 13.31 -8.48
CA TYR A 233 -11.26 13.30 -7.19
C TYR A 233 -12.66 12.70 -7.36
N SER A 234 -13.02 11.73 -6.53
CA SER A 234 -14.37 11.20 -6.48
C SER A 234 -15.31 12.15 -5.75
N ALA A 235 -16.58 12.18 -6.16
CA ALA A 235 -17.64 12.83 -5.38
C ALA A 235 -17.93 12.09 -4.05
N ASN A 236 -17.56 10.81 -3.94
CA ASN A 236 -17.65 10.06 -2.70
C ASN A 236 -16.41 10.32 -1.83
N THR A 237 -16.61 10.94 -0.67
CA THR A 237 -15.53 11.30 0.25
C THR A 237 -14.82 10.11 0.88
N ASN A 238 -15.36 8.88 0.77
CA ASN A 238 -14.70 7.66 1.22
C ASN A 238 -13.75 7.06 0.18
N ILE A 239 -13.61 7.69 -0.99
CA ILE A 239 -12.66 7.32 -2.03
C ILE A 239 -11.56 8.39 -2.06
N PRO A 240 -10.30 8.08 -1.73
CA PRO A 240 -9.20 9.02 -1.83
C PRO A 240 -8.92 9.40 -3.28
N SER A 241 -8.25 10.53 -3.50
CA SER A 241 -7.86 10.98 -4.86
C SER A 241 -7.04 9.94 -5.59
N SER A 242 -7.04 9.96 -6.91
CA SER A 242 -6.20 9.06 -7.71
C SER A 242 -4.72 9.36 -7.53
N PHE A 243 -3.86 8.48 -8.05
CA PHE A 243 -2.49 8.88 -8.35
C PHE A 243 -2.48 9.98 -9.43
N ILE A 244 -1.43 10.80 -9.43
CA ILE A 244 -1.18 11.78 -10.49
C ILE A 244 -0.68 11.02 -11.72
N ASP A 245 -1.26 11.30 -12.89
CA ASP A 245 -0.68 10.94 -14.18
C ASP A 245 -0.16 12.19 -14.89
N TYR A 246 0.93 12.04 -15.63
CA TYR A 246 1.60 13.18 -16.24
C TYR A 246 2.32 12.84 -17.54
N HIS A 247 2.29 13.81 -18.44
CA HIS A 247 2.99 13.73 -19.72
C HIS A 247 3.62 15.06 -20.07
N THR A 248 4.82 15.03 -20.65
CA THR A 248 5.43 16.19 -21.31
C THR A 248 5.21 16.08 -22.80
N PHE A 249 4.66 17.14 -23.39
CA PHE A 249 4.44 17.29 -24.82
C PHE A 249 5.44 18.30 -25.37
N PHE A 250 6.37 17.86 -26.21
CA PHE A 250 7.37 18.71 -26.86
C PHE A 250 6.81 19.19 -28.20
N ILE A 251 6.59 20.49 -28.35
CA ILE A 251 5.93 21.06 -29.54
C ILE A 251 6.93 21.81 -30.41
N ASN A 252 7.01 21.44 -31.68
CA ASN A 252 7.94 22.02 -32.66
C ASN A 252 9.40 21.97 -32.19
N ASP A 253 9.73 20.94 -31.42
CA ASP A 253 11.03 20.80 -30.79
C ASP A 253 11.83 19.69 -31.49
N THR A 254 13.08 19.97 -31.83
CA THR A 254 13.94 19.05 -32.60
C THR A 254 15.29 18.90 -31.94
N HIS A 255 15.67 17.66 -31.65
CA HIS A 255 16.91 17.35 -30.97
C HIS A 255 17.63 16.18 -31.63
N THR A 256 18.95 16.18 -31.56
CA THR A 256 19.82 15.10 -32.08
C THR A 256 20.25 14.10 -31.01
N ILE A 257 19.84 14.34 -29.75
CA ILE A 257 20.14 13.52 -28.58
C ILE A 257 18.86 13.22 -27.80
N PRO A 258 18.85 12.18 -26.95
CA PRO A 258 17.74 11.93 -26.03
C PRO A 258 17.45 13.14 -25.13
N ILE A 259 16.16 13.39 -24.85
CA ILE A 259 15.71 14.44 -23.93
C ILE A 259 15.23 13.84 -22.63
N LEU A 260 15.53 14.56 -21.55
CA LEU A 260 14.92 14.38 -20.24
C LEU A 260 14.03 15.60 -19.92
N SER A 261 12.77 15.36 -19.57
CA SER A 261 11.89 16.39 -18.99
C SER A 261 11.92 16.26 -17.46
N ILE A 262 12.11 17.39 -16.77
CA ILE A 262 12.03 17.47 -15.31
C ILE A 262 11.04 18.58 -14.98
N SER A 263 10.04 18.26 -14.17
CA SER A 263 9.07 19.23 -13.62
C SER A 263 8.93 18.98 -12.14
N GLY A 264 9.01 20.03 -11.33
CA GLY A 264 8.77 19.99 -9.89
C GLY A 264 7.71 21.02 -9.49
N ASP A 265 7.23 20.89 -8.26
CA ASP A 265 6.44 21.93 -7.62
C ASP A 265 7.33 23.11 -7.24
N VAL A 266 6.78 24.33 -7.19
CA VAL A 266 7.50 25.53 -6.76
C VAL A 266 7.72 25.57 -5.24
N GLY A 267 7.02 24.72 -4.48
CA GLY A 267 7.15 24.59 -3.02
C GLY A 267 6.28 25.57 -2.24
#